data_AF-A0A1C2IIU6-F1
#
_entry.id   AF-A0A1C2IIU6-F1
#
_cell.length_a   1.000
_cell.length_b   1.000
_cell.length_c   1.000
_cell.angle_alpha   90.00
_cell.angle_beta   90.00
_cell.angle_gamma   90.00
#
_symmetry.space_group_name_H-M   'P 1'
#
loop_
_entity.id
_entity.type
_entity.pdbx_description
1 polymer ?
#
loop_
_entity_poly.entity_id
_entity_poly.type
_entity_poly.pdbx_seq_one_letter_code
_entity_poly.pdbx_strand_id
1 'polypeptide(L)'
;MSGHGLHSHPPHEEMVHHAAGGHGGERHSLSQWVAIFTAILAAFGAIVSYQGTHLMNEVLLQKNEAVLEKAKAADQWNYYQAVSTKLHMMELAIILAPNKSADFKEKIAKYEHQKVSIQQSATEMEQKSEAANRESAHLNRPHNDLEIAMIFLQIAISLASITALTRRKWLFAVAGISAAGGIGLWISAIFLF
;
A
#
# COMPACT_ATOMS: atom_id res chain seq x y z
N MET A 1 -9.45 -25.01 71.92
CA MET A 1 -9.13 -23.59 71.71
C MET A 1 -7.79 -23.51 70.99
N SER A 2 -7.80 -22.85 69.83
CA SER A 2 -6.68 -22.29 69.03
C SER A 2 -5.43 -23.17 68.75
N GLY A 3 -5.34 -23.66 67.51
CA GLY A 3 -4.09 -24.08 66.89
C GLY A 3 -3.19 -22.88 66.62
N HIS A 4 -1.93 -22.97 67.04
CA HIS A 4 -0.91 -21.95 66.84
C HIS A 4 0.02 -22.41 65.71
N GLY A 5 -0.36 -22.11 64.47
CA GLY A 5 0.53 -22.22 63.32
C GLY A 5 1.35 -20.95 63.22
N LEU A 6 2.65 -21.02 63.56
CA LEU A 6 3.60 -19.98 63.19
C LEU A 6 3.69 -19.96 61.66
N HIS A 7 2.99 -19.03 61.02
CA HIS A 7 3.24 -18.67 59.63
C HIS A 7 4.52 -17.85 59.56
N SER A 8 5.67 -18.53 59.41
CA SER A 8 6.91 -17.89 58.98
C SER A 8 6.86 -17.75 57.46
N HIS A 9 6.64 -16.54 56.97
CA HIS A 9 6.80 -16.27 55.54
C HIS A 9 8.26 -16.48 55.15
N PRO A 10 8.54 -17.20 54.05
CA PRO A 10 9.90 -17.32 53.54
C PRO A 10 10.44 -15.94 53.14
N PRO A 11 11.72 -15.61 53.41
CA PRO A 11 12.28 -14.27 53.13
C PRO A 11 12.25 -13.88 51.65
N HIS A 12 12.01 -14.84 50.74
CA HIS A 12 11.84 -14.57 49.32
C HIS A 12 10.43 -14.09 48.94
N GLU A 13 9.39 -14.40 49.70
CA GLU A 13 8.03 -13.87 49.46
C GLU A 13 7.95 -12.39 49.86
N GLU A 14 8.66 -12.01 50.93
CA GLU A 14 8.73 -10.63 51.40
C GLU A 14 9.58 -9.74 50.47
N MET A 15 10.63 -10.29 49.83
CA MET A 15 11.39 -9.58 48.80
C MET A 15 10.60 -9.37 47.50
N VAL A 16 9.73 -10.31 47.11
CA VAL A 16 8.86 -10.15 45.93
C VAL A 16 7.74 -9.15 46.22
N HIS A 17 7.20 -9.14 47.44
CA HIS A 17 6.23 -8.13 47.87
C HIS A 17 6.84 -6.74 48.10
N HIS A 18 8.11 -6.64 48.53
CA HIS A 18 8.82 -5.36 48.61
C HIS A 18 9.34 -4.85 47.26
N ALA A 19 9.55 -5.73 46.27
CA ALA A 19 9.80 -5.33 44.89
C ALA A 19 8.51 -4.86 44.17
N ALA A 20 7.35 -5.41 44.57
CA ALA A 20 6.04 -5.02 44.03
C ALA A 20 5.39 -3.82 44.75
N GLY A 21 5.80 -3.49 45.98
CA GLY A 21 5.22 -2.44 46.83
C GLY A 21 5.83 -1.03 46.67
N GLY A 22 6.67 -0.78 45.67
CA GLY A 22 7.36 0.50 45.45
C GLY A 22 6.52 1.62 44.80
N HIS A 23 5.21 1.68 45.06
CA HIS A 23 4.34 2.76 44.61
C HIS A 23 3.98 3.68 45.78
N GLY A 24 4.90 4.59 46.13
CA GLY A 24 4.63 5.63 47.11
C GLY A 24 5.66 6.75 47.05
N GLY A 25 5.39 7.80 46.27
CA GLY A 25 6.18 9.04 46.33
C GLY A 25 6.22 9.82 45.02
N GLU A 26 5.23 10.70 44.83
CA GLU A 26 5.34 11.98 44.12
C GLU A 26 6.37 12.12 42.98
N ARG A 27 5.99 11.62 41.81
CA ARG A 27 6.29 12.14 40.46
C ARG A 27 5.65 11.13 39.53
N HIS A 28 4.79 11.54 38.60
CA HIS A 28 4.41 10.65 37.50
C HIS A 28 5.71 10.05 36.96
N SER A 29 5.89 8.73 37.14
CA SER A 29 7.14 8.08 36.74
C SER A 29 7.35 8.39 35.27
N LEU A 30 8.56 8.78 34.89
CA LEU A 30 8.90 9.05 33.49
C LEU A 30 8.48 7.88 32.59
N SER A 31 8.46 6.64 33.13
CA SER A 31 7.91 5.46 32.46
C SER A 31 6.39 5.53 32.19
N GLN A 32 5.59 6.04 33.12
CA GLN A 32 4.13 6.20 32.94
C GLN A 32 3.82 7.28 31.91
N TRP A 33 4.59 8.37 31.89
CA TRP A 33 4.48 9.40 30.85
C TRP A 33 4.86 8.88 29.46
N VAL A 34 5.94 8.09 29.37
CA VAL A 34 6.36 7.47 28.11
C VAL A 34 5.35 6.43 27.63
N ALA A 35 4.74 5.65 28.54
CA ALA A 35 3.70 4.69 28.18
C ALA A 35 2.46 5.38 27.60
N ILE A 36 1.98 6.45 28.23
CA ILE A 36 0.85 7.24 27.73
C ILE A 36 1.19 7.88 26.38
N PHE A 37 2.38 8.47 26.24
CA PHE A 37 2.84 9.06 24.98
C PHE A 37 2.91 8.03 23.86
N THR A 38 3.43 6.84 24.14
CA THR A 38 3.51 5.74 23.17
C THR A 38 2.13 5.24 22.76
N ALA A 39 1.18 5.13 23.70
CA ALA A 39 -0.20 4.74 23.41
C ALA A 39 -0.91 5.77 22.50
N ILE A 40 -0.67 7.06 22.72
CA ILE A 40 -1.20 8.13 21.86
C ILE A 40 -0.60 8.05 20.45
N LEU A 41 0.73 7.89 20.33
CA LEU A 41 1.37 7.71 19.02
C LEU A 41 0.86 6.45 18.31
N ALA A 42 0.64 5.35 19.02
CA ALA A 42 0.08 4.14 18.44
C ALA A 42 -1.34 4.36 17.89
N ALA A 43 -2.19 5.11 18.60
CA ALA A 43 -3.53 5.46 18.12
C ALA A 43 -3.48 6.33 16.85
N PHE A 44 -2.62 7.35 16.81
CA PHE A 44 -2.40 8.13 15.59
C PHE A 44 -1.83 7.25 14.45
N GLY A 45 -0.90 6.35 14.76
CA GLY A 45 -0.32 5.42 13.79
C GLY A 45 -1.35 4.50 13.16
N ALA A 46 -2.30 4.00 13.95
CA ALA A 46 -3.42 3.22 13.46
C ALA A 46 -4.30 4.04 12.50
N ILE A 47 -4.57 5.31 12.81
CA ILE A 47 -5.37 6.20 11.96
C ILE A 47 -4.65 6.55 10.65
N VAL A 48 -3.35 6.86 10.71
CA VAL A 48 -2.51 7.11 9.52
C VAL A 48 -2.42 5.86 8.66
N SER A 49 -2.22 4.69 9.29
CA SER A 49 -2.13 3.39 8.62
C SER A 49 -3.43 3.00 7.93
N TYR A 50 -4.57 3.21 8.59
CA TYR A 50 -5.88 2.98 7.99
C TYR A 50 -6.10 3.85 6.74
N GLN A 51 -5.81 5.15 6.82
CA GLN A 51 -5.96 6.06 5.68
C GLN A 51 -4.99 5.74 4.55
N GLY A 52 -3.71 5.48 4.87
CA GLY A 52 -2.71 5.08 3.88
C GLY A 52 -3.12 3.79 3.16
N THR A 53 -3.63 2.80 3.91
CA THR A 53 -4.13 1.53 3.35
C THR A 53 -5.35 1.73 2.45
N HIS A 54 -6.29 2.61 2.83
CA HIS A 54 -7.47 2.90 2.02
C HIS A 54 -7.10 3.53 0.67
N LEU A 55 -6.26 4.57 0.69
CA LEU A 55 -5.75 5.22 -0.52
C LEU A 55 -4.93 4.25 -1.39
N MET A 56 -4.09 3.41 -0.75
CA MET A 56 -3.32 2.39 -1.46
C MET A 56 -4.25 1.41 -2.19
N ASN A 57 -5.32 0.96 -1.53
CA ASN A 57 -6.28 0.04 -2.15
C ASN A 57 -6.95 0.66 -3.39
N GLU A 58 -7.32 1.93 -3.34
CA GLU A 58 -7.89 2.63 -4.50
C GLU A 58 -6.88 2.78 -5.64
N VAL A 59 -5.64 3.16 -5.34
CA VAL A 59 -4.54 3.23 -6.32
C VAL A 59 -4.27 1.86 -6.94
N LEU A 60 -4.25 0.80 -6.13
CA LEU A 60 -4.02 -0.57 -6.59
C LEU A 60 -5.15 -1.06 -7.48
N LEU A 61 -6.40 -0.74 -7.15
CA LEU A 61 -7.56 -1.10 -7.95
C LEU A 61 -7.49 -0.44 -9.34
N GLN A 62 -7.20 0.86 -9.39
CA GLN A 62 -7.06 1.59 -10.66
C GLN A 62 -5.86 1.11 -11.49
N LYS A 63 -4.71 0.81 -10.86
CA LYS A 63 -3.56 0.21 -11.54
C LYS A 63 -3.88 -1.18 -12.10
N ASN A 64 -4.58 -2.02 -11.33
CA ASN A 64 -4.97 -3.35 -11.78
C ASN A 64 -5.93 -3.27 -12.98
N GLU A 65 -6.89 -2.36 -12.97
CA GLU A 65 -7.79 -2.13 -14.10
C GLU A 65 -7.00 -1.66 -15.33
N ALA A 66 -6.06 -0.71 -15.16
CA ALA A 66 -5.20 -0.25 -16.25
C ALA A 66 -4.36 -1.39 -16.84
N VAL A 67 -3.80 -2.27 -16.01
CA VAL A 67 -3.03 -3.45 -16.44
C VAL A 67 -3.93 -4.46 -17.16
N LEU A 68 -5.14 -4.70 -16.66
CA LEU A 68 -6.11 -5.60 -17.28
C LEU A 68 -6.52 -5.10 -18.67
N GLU A 69 -6.87 -3.83 -18.81
CA GLU A 69 -7.22 -3.23 -20.10
C GLU A 69 -6.02 -3.23 -21.06
N LYS A 70 -4.81 -2.99 -20.56
CA LYS A 70 -3.59 -3.10 -21.37
C LYS A 70 -3.36 -4.52 -21.88
N ALA A 71 -3.60 -5.53 -21.05
CA ALA A 71 -3.49 -6.94 -21.45
C ALA A 71 -4.52 -7.29 -22.52
N LYS A 72 -5.79 -6.87 -22.36
CA LYS A 72 -6.83 -7.05 -23.37
C LYS A 72 -6.47 -6.35 -24.69
N ALA A 73 -5.94 -5.13 -24.64
CA ALA A 73 -5.46 -4.42 -25.83
C ALA A 73 -4.33 -5.17 -26.53
N ALA A 74 -3.36 -5.69 -25.78
CA ALA A 74 -2.27 -6.50 -26.31
C ALA A 74 -2.77 -7.78 -27.00
N ASP A 75 -3.76 -8.46 -26.40
CA ASP A 75 -4.40 -9.64 -27.00
C ASP A 75 -5.10 -9.29 -28.32
N GLN A 76 -5.79 -8.14 -28.39
CA GLN A 76 -6.41 -7.68 -29.64
C GLN A 76 -5.38 -7.32 -30.70
N TRP A 77 -4.27 -6.67 -30.32
CA TRP A 77 -3.17 -6.42 -31.24
C TRP A 77 -2.53 -7.72 -31.74
N ASN A 78 -2.35 -8.71 -30.89
CA ASN A 78 -1.87 -10.04 -31.29
C ASN A 78 -2.84 -10.71 -32.27
N TYR A 79 -4.15 -10.61 -32.02
CA TYR A 79 -5.16 -11.13 -32.93
C TYR A 79 -5.17 -10.41 -34.28
N TYR A 80 -5.02 -9.07 -34.27
CA TYR A 80 -4.86 -8.26 -35.47
C TYR A 80 -3.66 -8.72 -36.31
N GLN A 81 -2.51 -8.96 -35.67
CA GLN A 81 -1.31 -9.46 -36.36
C GLN A 81 -1.53 -10.85 -36.97
N ALA A 82 -2.24 -11.74 -36.26
CA ALA A 82 -2.59 -13.07 -36.77
C ALA A 82 -3.51 -12.99 -37.99
N VAL A 83 -4.53 -12.12 -37.96
CA VAL A 83 -5.42 -11.89 -39.12
C VAL A 83 -4.66 -11.27 -40.29
N SER A 84 -3.78 -10.29 -40.03
CA SER A 84 -2.93 -9.69 -41.06
C SER A 84 -2.02 -10.71 -41.74
N THR A 85 -1.46 -11.64 -40.97
CA THR A 85 -0.63 -12.71 -41.52
C THR A 85 -1.46 -13.62 -42.43
N LYS A 86 -2.66 -14.03 -41.99
CA LYS A 86 -3.58 -14.84 -42.82
C LYS A 86 -3.98 -14.12 -44.10
N LEU A 87 -4.20 -12.81 -44.05
CA LEU A 87 -4.52 -11.98 -45.20
C LEU A 87 -3.37 -11.99 -46.22
N HIS A 88 -2.14 -11.68 -45.79
CA HIS A 88 -0.97 -11.71 -46.68
C HIS A 88 -0.75 -13.11 -47.28
N MET A 89 -1.00 -14.18 -46.53
CA MET A 89 -0.92 -15.55 -47.06
C MET A 89 -1.97 -15.81 -48.15
N MET A 90 -3.18 -15.24 -48.03
CA MET A 90 -4.22 -15.36 -49.05
C MET A 90 -3.91 -14.54 -50.30
N GLU A 91 -3.36 -13.35 -50.14
CA GLU A 91 -2.88 -12.54 -51.27
C GLU A 91 -1.79 -13.28 -52.06
N LEU A 92 -0.84 -13.90 -51.36
CA LEU A 92 0.16 -14.77 -51.99
C LEU A 92 -0.47 -15.99 -52.67
N ALA A 93 -1.51 -16.59 -52.09
CA ALA A 93 -2.21 -17.72 -52.69
C ALA A 93 -2.91 -17.36 -54.01
N ILE A 94 -3.42 -16.13 -54.17
CA ILE A 94 -3.98 -15.65 -55.43
C ILE A 94 -2.92 -15.59 -56.52
N ILE A 95 -1.72 -15.08 -56.18
CA ILE A 95 -0.60 -14.99 -57.12
C ILE A 95 -0.14 -16.38 -57.55
N LEU A 96 -0.08 -17.33 -56.61
CA LEU A 96 0.42 -18.69 -56.86
C LEU A 96 -0.60 -19.61 -57.53
N ALA A 97 -1.91 -19.41 -57.30
CA ALA A 97 -2.98 -20.23 -57.84
C ALA A 97 -4.11 -19.37 -58.45
N PRO A 98 -3.89 -18.76 -59.64
CA PRO A 98 -4.86 -17.85 -60.26
C PRO A 98 -6.24 -18.50 -60.51
N ASN A 99 -6.26 -19.81 -60.77
CA ASN A 99 -7.47 -20.59 -61.05
C ASN A 99 -8.45 -20.69 -59.86
N LYS A 100 -8.01 -20.37 -58.63
CA LYS A 100 -8.85 -20.33 -57.42
C LYS A 100 -9.03 -18.93 -56.85
N SER A 101 -8.74 -17.89 -57.64
CA SER A 101 -8.67 -16.50 -57.17
C SER A 101 -10.00 -15.96 -56.59
N ALA A 102 -11.16 -16.39 -57.10
CA ALA A 102 -12.47 -15.91 -56.65
C ALA A 102 -12.73 -16.22 -55.17
N ASP A 103 -12.49 -17.45 -54.73
CA ASP A 103 -12.70 -17.89 -53.34
C ASP A 103 -11.78 -17.16 -52.34
N PHE A 104 -10.58 -16.75 -52.77
CA PHE A 104 -9.64 -16.03 -51.93
C PHE A 104 -9.99 -14.54 -51.82
N LYS A 105 -10.49 -13.91 -52.90
CA LYS A 105 -10.88 -12.49 -52.88
C LYS A 105 -12.00 -12.21 -51.88
N GLU A 106 -13.00 -13.09 -51.79
CA GLU A 106 -14.08 -12.94 -50.80
C GLU A 106 -13.55 -13.02 -49.36
N LYS A 107 -12.64 -13.96 -49.09
CA LYS A 107 -12.03 -14.13 -47.76
C LYS A 107 -11.11 -12.96 -47.39
N ILE A 108 -10.37 -12.41 -48.36
CA ILE A 108 -9.55 -11.21 -48.16
C ILE A 108 -10.44 -10.03 -47.74
N ALA A 109 -11.50 -9.73 -48.50
CA ALA A 109 -12.42 -8.64 -48.17
C ALA A 109 -13.04 -8.80 -46.76
N LYS A 110 -13.38 -10.04 -46.37
CA LYS A 110 -13.86 -10.35 -45.02
C LYS A 110 -12.80 -10.06 -43.95
N TYR A 111 -11.54 -10.48 -44.16
CA TYR A 111 -10.47 -10.27 -43.20
C TYR A 111 -10.02 -8.81 -43.12
N GLU A 112 -10.05 -8.04 -44.21
CA GLU A 112 -9.82 -6.59 -44.20
C GLU A 112 -10.84 -5.88 -43.32
N HIS A 113 -12.14 -6.17 -43.51
CA HIS A 113 -13.19 -5.61 -42.66
C HIS A 113 -13.01 -6.01 -41.19
N GLN A 114 -12.63 -7.26 -40.93
CA GLN A 114 -12.37 -7.75 -39.57
C GLN A 114 -11.19 -7.02 -38.90
N LYS A 115 -10.11 -6.74 -39.64
CA LYS A 115 -8.94 -5.99 -39.13
C LYS A 115 -9.32 -4.60 -38.62
N VAL A 116 -10.20 -3.89 -39.33
CA VAL A 116 -10.65 -2.55 -38.91
C VAL A 116 -11.37 -2.61 -37.56
N SER A 117 -12.28 -3.56 -37.39
CA SER A 117 -13.00 -3.74 -36.13
C SER A 117 -12.07 -4.13 -34.97
N ILE A 118 -11.10 -5.01 -35.20
CA ILE A 118 -10.12 -5.42 -34.19
C ILE A 118 -9.25 -4.22 -33.79
N GLN A 119 -8.80 -3.42 -34.77
CA GLN A 119 -7.98 -2.24 -34.53
C GLN A 119 -8.72 -1.18 -33.71
N GLN A 120 -10.00 -0.94 -34.02
CA GLN A 120 -10.84 -0.03 -33.24
C GLN A 120 -10.97 -0.51 -31.79
N SER A 121 -11.28 -1.80 -31.59
CA SER A 121 -11.40 -2.39 -30.26
C SER A 121 -10.09 -2.32 -29.46
N ALA A 122 -8.95 -2.60 -30.10
CA ALA A 122 -7.63 -2.49 -29.47
C ALA A 122 -7.33 -1.05 -29.04
N THR A 123 -7.62 -0.07 -29.91
CA THR A 123 -7.39 1.35 -29.66
C THR A 123 -8.29 1.87 -28.52
N GLU A 124 -9.55 1.43 -28.45
CA GLU A 124 -10.46 1.76 -27.35
C GLU A 124 -9.97 1.22 -26.00
N MET A 125 -9.48 -0.03 -25.96
CA MET A 125 -8.92 -0.63 -24.75
C MET A 125 -7.63 0.08 -24.30
N GLU A 126 -6.79 0.49 -25.25
CA GLU A 126 -5.57 1.25 -24.97
C GLU A 126 -5.89 2.64 -24.40
N GLN A 127 -6.90 3.33 -24.93
CA GLN A 127 -7.38 4.60 -24.36
C GLN A 127 -7.93 4.43 -22.94
N LYS A 128 -8.69 3.37 -22.67
CA LYS A 128 -9.18 3.06 -21.32
C LYS A 128 -8.04 2.78 -20.35
N SER A 129 -7.04 1.99 -20.78
CA SER A 129 -5.84 1.73 -19.99
C SER A 129 -5.08 3.02 -19.67
N GLU A 130 -4.88 3.88 -20.66
CA GLU A 130 -4.21 5.17 -20.44
C GLU A 130 -4.99 6.07 -19.48
N ALA A 131 -6.31 6.16 -19.61
CA ALA A 131 -7.15 6.93 -18.70
C ALA A 131 -7.00 6.44 -17.25
N ALA A 132 -7.15 5.14 -17.02
CA ALA A 132 -7.00 4.52 -15.70
C ALA A 132 -5.58 4.68 -15.12
N ASN A 133 -4.55 4.64 -15.98
CA ASN A 133 -3.16 4.85 -15.56
C ASN A 133 -2.87 6.32 -15.18
N ARG A 134 -3.46 7.29 -15.90
CA ARG A 134 -3.36 8.72 -15.56
C ARG A 134 -4.06 9.03 -14.25
N GLU A 135 -5.24 8.45 -14.03
CA GLU A 135 -5.99 8.60 -12.79
C GLU A 135 -5.20 8.00 -11.61
N SER A 136 -4.66 6.79 -11.79
CA SER A 136 -3.75 6.16 -10.82
C SER A 136 -2.55 7.05 -10.49
N ALA A 137 -1.91 7.67 -11.48
CA ALA A 137 -0.73 8.53 -11.27
C ALA A 137 -1.05 9.76 -10.43
N HIS A 138 -2.25 10.35 -10.58
CA HIS A 138 -2.72 11.45 -9.73
C HIS A 138 -2.91 11.02 -8.27
N LEU A 139 -3.47 9.82 -8.04
CA LEU A 139 -3.70 9.27 -6.71
C LEU A 139 -2.40 8.80 -5.98
N ASN A 140 -1.28 8.59 -6.70
CA ASN A 140 -0.02 8.13 -6.10
C ASN A 140 0.76 9.21 -5.31
N ARG A 141 0.61 10.50 -5.63
CA ARG A 141 1.32 11.60 -4.95
C ARG A 141 1.06 11.63 -3.43
N PRO A 142 -0.18 11.63 -2.94
CA PRO A 142 -0.46 11.69 -1.50
C PRO A 142 -0.08 10.42 -0.74
N HIS A 143 -0.02 9.26 -1.41
CA HIS A 143 0.33 8.00 -0.77
C HIS A 143 1.77 7.98 -0.22
N ASN A 144 2.73 8.50 -1.00
CA ASN A 144 4.13 8.55 -0.60
C ASN A 144 4.35 9.38 0.68
N ASP A 145 3.59 10.47 0.83
CA ASP A 145 3.72 11.36 1.99
C ASP A 145 3.13 10.72 3.26
N LEU A 146 2.08 9.91 3.11
CA LEU A 146 1.50 9.14 4.22
C LEU A 146 2.43 8.02 4.71
N GLU A 147 3.13 7.33 3.79
CA GLU A 147 4.14 6.33 4.17
C GLU A 147 5.32 6.97 4.92
N ILE A 148 5.81 8.12 4.44
CA ILE A 148 6.88 8.86 5.12
C ILE A 148 6.42 9.29 6.52
N ALA A 149 5.19 9.79 6.67
CA ALA A 149 4.64 10.16 7.98
C ALA A 149 4.59 8.96 8.95
N MET A 150 4.23 7.77 8.46
CA MET A 150 4.22 6.53 9.24
C MET A 150 5.62 6.14 9.74
N ILE A 151 6.64 6.27 8.87
CA ILE A 151 8.03 5.98 9.24
C ILE A 151 8.51 6.90 10.36
N PHE A 152 8.22 8.21 10.27
CA PHE A 152 8.58 9.17 11.32
C PHE A 152 7.90 8.88 12.66
N LEU A 153 6.63 8.44 12.61
CA LEU A 153 5.89 8.05 13.81
C LEU A 153 6.49 6.80 14.47
N GLN A 154 6.91 5.82 13.66
CA GLN A 154 7.53 4.60 14.15
C GLN A 154 8.89 4.85 14.79
N ILE A 155 9.70 5.74 14.20
CA ILE A 155 10.95 6.22 14.80
C ILE A 155 10.69 6.89 16.16
N ALA A 156 9.65 7.73 16.25
CA ALA A 156 9.27 8.37 17.51
C ALA A 156 8.85 7.36 18.60
N ILE A 157 8.10 6.31 18.23
CA ILE A 157 7.71 5.21 19.14
C ILE A 157 8.95 4.43 19.63
N SER A 158 9.87 4.08 18.72
CA SER A 158 11.12 3.38 19.08
C SER A 158 11.98 4.21 20.03
N LEU A 159 12.13 5.51 19.76
CA LEU A 159 12.87 6.44 20.63
C LEU A 159 12.19 6.63 21.98
N ALA A 160 10.85 6.67 22.03
CA ALA A 160 10.09 6.70 23.27
C ALA A 160 10.36 5.44 24.12
N SER A 161 10.30 4.25 23.53
CA SER A 161 10.61 2.98 24.21
C SER A 161 12.04 2.95 24.78
N ILE A 162 13.04 3.35 23.99
CA ILE A 162 14.44 3.45 24.44
C ILE A 162 14.58 4.46 25.59
N THR A 163 13.82 5.55 25.55
CA THR A 163 13.79 6.55 26.61
C THR A 163 13.24 6.00 27.93
N ALA A 164 12.20 5.15 27.88
CA ALA A 164 11.66 4.47 29.06
C ALA A 164 12.71 3.62 29.78
N LEU A 165 13.51 2.88 29.00
CA LEU A 165 14.57 1.99 29.50
C LEU A 165 15.77 2.79 30.04
N THR A 166 16.15 3.87 29.36
CA THR A 166 17.39 4.62 29.66
C THR A 166 17.16 5.76 30.66
N ARG A 167 15.91 6.14 30.94
CA ARG A 167 15.48 7.29 31.78
C ARG A 167 16.14 8.64 31.43
N ARG A 168 16.71 8.77 30.22
CA ARG A 168 17.40 10.00 29.76
C ARG A 168 16.41 10.98 29.12
N LYS A 169 16.13 12.08 29.81
CA LYS A 169 15.15 13.11 29.39
C LYS A 169 15.40 13.75 28.03
N TRP A 170 16.65 13.81 27.56
CA TRP A 170 16.97 14.37 26.23
C TRP A 170 16.45 13.50 25.07
N LEU A 171 16.39 12.18 25.24
CA LEU A 171 15.81 11.29 24.24
C LEU A 171 14.30 11.48 24.09
N PHE A 172 13.61 11.88 25.17
CA PHE A 172 12.19 12.25 25.13
C PHE A 172 11.95 13.50 24.28
N ALA A 173 12.85 14.49 24.36
CA ALA A 173 12.76 15.71 23.56
C ALA A 173 12.95 15.41 22.06
N VAL A 174 13.90 14.53 21.71
CA VAL A 174 14.11 14.09 20.32
C VAL A 174 12.90 13.28 19.81
N ALA A 175 12.32 12.41 20.64
CA ALA A 175 11.09 11.68 20.29
C ALA A 175 9.91 12.64 20.05
N GLY A 176 9.76 13.68 20.88
CA GLY A 176 8.74 14.72 20.71
C GLY A 176 8.89 15.52 19.42
N ILE A 177 10.12 15.90 19.04
CA ILE A 177 10.40 16.60 17.77
C ILE A 177 10.09 15.69 16.58
N SER A 178 10.49 14.41 16.64
CA SER A 178 10.17 13.43 15.59
C SER A 178 8.67 13.21 15.44
N ALA A 179 7.93 13.13 16.56
CA ALA A 179 6.47 13.00 16.55
C ALA A 179 5.78 14.24 15.97
N ALA A 180 6.23 15.45 16.35
CA ALA A 180 5.70 16.69 15.80
C ALA A 180 5.97 16.81 14.28
N GLY A 181 7.15 16.37 13.83
CA GLY A 181 7.47 16.27 12.40
C GLY A 181 6.56 15.30 11.65
N GLY A 182 6.33 14.10 12.21
CA GLY A 182 5.42 13.11 11.63
C GLY A 182 3.97 13.59 11.56
N ILE A 183 3.46 14.22 12.62
CA ILE A 183 2.10 14.81 12.66
C ILE A 183 2.00 15.99 11.68
N GLY A 184 3.03 16.83 11.58
CA GLY A 184 3.07 17.95 10.63
C GLY A 184 3.01 17.48 9.18
N LEU A 185 3.79 16.44 8.84
CA LEU A 185 3.77 15.82 7.51
C LEU A 185 2.41 15.17 7.22
N TRP A 186 1.81 14.50 8.20
CA TRP A 186 0.47 13.93 8.06
C TRP A 186 -0.60 14.99 7.80
N ILE A 187 -0.57 16.11 8.54
CA ILE A 187 -1.49 17.23 8.31
C ILE A 187 -1.26 17.85 6.93
N SER A 188 -0.01 18.04 6.51
CA SER A 188 0.27 18.55 5.16
C SER A 188 -0.21 17.61 4.06
N ALA A 189 -0.09 16.29 4.26
CA ALA A 189 -0.56 15.29 3.30
C ALA A 189 -2.08 15.28 3.17
N ILE A 190 -2.82 15.55 4.26
CA ILE A 190 -4.29 15.71 4.23
C ILE A 190 -4.70 17.01 3.53
N PHE A 191 -3.98 18.12 3.75
CA PHE A 191 -4.30 19.41 3.11
C PHE A 191 -3.88 19.51 1.64
N LEU A 192 -2.97 18.65 1.18
CA LEU A 192 -2.56 18.52 -0.23
C LEU A 192 -3.39 17.49 -1.02
N PHE A 193 -4.29 16.77 -0.35
CA PHE A 193 -5.31 15.91 -0.94
C PHE A 193 -6.47 16.73 -1.50
#